data_AF-A0A7S0CL10-F1
#
_entry.id   AF-A0A7S0CL10-F1
#
_cell.length_a   1.000
_cell.length_b   1.000
_cell.length_c   1.000
_cell.angle_alpha   90.00
_cell.angle_beta   90.00
_cell.angle_gamma   90.00
#
_symmetry.space_group_name_H-M   'P 1'
#
loop_
_entity.id
_entity.type
_entity.pdbx_description
1 polymer ?
#
loop_
_entity_poly.entity_id
_entity_poly.type
_entity_poly.pdbx_seq_one_letter_code
_entity_poly.pdbx_strand_id
1 'polypeptide(L)'
;MVQMKYFATNEKLNSSDHDDEIEIFIHCDCHVFDWLLTFMHSTTDKPKLESFSFVPILIASDFLKMEEVIQFCMEYVRLNPSVLSVADLSLLSESMIIQMAREIPSKVLLDVSSFEGSFFTRLFKAKVEVTFCDESAKGNKWKRSNVTKKFQKINISCCKHCGKVFSTSNKTVDNIRCRTNARFSVVGH
;
A
#
# COMPACT_ATOMS: atom_id res chain seq x y z
N MET A 1 23.04 -4.56 2.00
CA MET A 1 22.69 -5.90 2.47
C MET A 1 21.31 -5.80 3.08
N VAL A 2 20.35 -6.60 2.61
CA VAL A 2 18.98 -6.60 3.14
C VAL A 2 19.03 -7.08 4.60
N GLN A 3 18.27 -6.47 5.50
CA GLN A 3 18.27 -6.82 6.92
C GLN A 3 16.84 -6.92 7.48
N MET A 4 16.63 -7.84 8.41
CA MET A 4 15.41 -7.97 9.20
C MET A 4 15.46 -7.03 10.40
N LYS A 5 15.00 -5.79 10.23
CA LYS A 5 15.13 -4.75 11.26
C LYS A 5 14.41 -5.10 12.57
N TYR A 6 13.36 -5.91 12.50
CA TYR A 6 12.65 -6.41 13.69
C TYR A 6 13.62 -6.99 14.74
N PHE A 7 14.53 -7.87 14.32
CA PHE A 7 15.50 -8.49 15.23
C PHE A 7 16.50 -7.50 15.82
N ALA A 8 16.96 -6.53 15.03
CA ALA A 8 17.87 -5.49 15.54
C ALA A 8 17.23 -4.59 16.60
N THR A 9 15.91 -4.36 16.51
CA THR A 9 15.17 -3.50 17.44
C THR A 9 14.57 -4.22 18.64
N ASN A 10 14.60 -5.55 18.68
CA ASN A 10 14.07 -6.29 19.81
C ASN A 10 15.02 -6.19 21.00
N GLU A 11 14.57 -5.55 22.08
CA GLU A 11 15.37 -5.36 23.29
C GLU A 11 15.83 -6.69 23.92
N LYS A 12 15.00 -7.75 23.83
CA LYS A 12 15.35 -9.10 24.30
C LYS A 12 16.56 -9.73 23.58
N LEU A 13 16.79 -9.37 22.32
CA LEU A 13 17.95 -9.85 21.56
C LEU A 13 19.24 -9.08 21.86
N ASN A 14 19.11 -7.85 22.38
CA ASN A 14 20.22 -6.98 22.69
C ASN A 14 20.66 -7.11 24.16
N SER A 15 19.91 -7.83 25.00
CA SER A 15 20.34 -8.27 26.32
C SER A 15 21.28 -9.48 26.20
N SER A 16 22.36 -9.48 26.98
CA SER A 16 23.43 -10.48 26.97
C SER A 16 23.06 -11.84 27.60
N ASP A 17 21.78 -12.23 27.56
CA ASP A 17 21.35 -13.57 27.93
C ASP A 17 21.36 -14.44 26.67
N HIS A 18 22.37 -15.31 26.59
CA HIS A 18 22.78 -16.01 25.37
C HIS A 18 21.90 -17.21 24.97
N ASP A 19 20.72 -17.39 25.59
CA ASP A 19 19.84 -18.56 25.42
C ASP A 19 18.36 -18.21 25.15
N ASP A 20 18.06 -16.98 24.72
CA ASP A 20 16.69 -16.58 24.42
C ASP A 20 16.21 -17.15 23.06
N GLU A 21 15.49 -18.28 23.10
CA GLU A 21 14.68 -18.77 21.99
C GLU A 21 13.62 -17.72 21.61
N ILE A 22 13.66 -17.21 20.37
CA ILE A 22 12.66 -16.28 19.86
C ILE A 22 11.59 -17.05 19.10
N GLU A 23 10.40 -17.09 19.67
CA GLU A 23 9.22 -17.58 18.96
C GLU A 23 8.62 -16.48 18.09
N ILE A 24 8.68 -16.68 16.76
CA ILE A 24 7.98 -15.84 15.78
C ILE A 24 6.53 -16.33 15.71
N PHE A 25 5.65 -15.73 16.52
CA PHE A 25 4.27 -16.18 16.71
C PHE A 25 3.26 -15.80 15.60
N ILE A 26 3.70 -15.66 14.36
CA ILE A 26 2.77 -15.45 13.24
C ILE A 26 3.22 -16.32 12.08
N HIS A 27 2.26 -16.97 11.42
CA HIS A 27 2.28 -17.87 10.25
C HIS A 27 3.37 -17.60 9.19
N CYS A 28 4.63 -17.66 9.58
CA CYS A 28 5.77 -17.71 8.70
C CYS A 28 6.17 -19.18 8.69
N ASP A 29 5.63 -19.94 7.73
CA ASP A 29 6.08 -21.31 7.54
C ASP A 29 7.58 -21.32 7.16
N CYS A 30 8.20 -22.49 7.26
CA CYS A 30 9.62 -22.64 6.96
C CYS A 30 9.96 -22.23 5.52
N HIS A 31 9.01 -22.36 4.59
CA HIS A 31 9.21 -22.00 3.18
C HIS A 31 9.26 -20.48 2.98
N VAL A 32 8.37 -19.72 3.62
CA VAL A 32 8.41 -18.25 3.60
C VAL A 32 9.71 -17.75 4.22
N PHE A 33 10.12 -18.32 5.35
CA PHE A 33 11.34 -17.91 6.02
C PHE A 33 12.59 -18.23 5.18
N ASP A 34 12.66 -19.43 4.59
CA ASP A 34 13.75 -19.83 3.68
C ASP A 34 13.83 -18.91 2.44
N TRP A 35 12.68 -18.53 1.87
CA TRP A 35 12.63 -17.58 0.77
C TRP A 35 13.19 -16.21 1.18
N LEU A 36 12.86 -15.71 2.38
CA LEU A 36 13.36 -14.44 2.90
C LEU A 36 14.88 -14.46 3.12
N LEU A 37 15.41 -15.56 3.68
CA LEU A 37 16.85 -15.76 3.85
C LEU A 37 17.56 -15.80 2.48
N THR A 38 17.00 -16.53 1.52
CA THR A 38 17.51 -16.58 0.15
C THR A 38 17.53 -15.18 -0.46
N PHE A 39 16.46 -14.39 -0.30
CA PHE A 39 16.40 -13.02 -0.80
C PHE A 39 17.48 -12.11 -0.19
N MET A 40 17.77 -12.30 1.10
CA MET A 40 18.79 -11.54 1.82
C MET A 40 20.21 -11.87 1.33
N HIS A 41 20.50 -13.14 1.09
CA HIS A 41 21.82 -13.61 0.66
C HIS A 41 22.06 -13.43 -0.85
N SER A 42 21.00 -13.35 -1.66
CA SER A 42 21.09 -13.09 -3.10
C SER A 42 21.63 -11.68 -3.39
N THR A 43 22.82 -11.63 -3.99
CA THR A 43 23.48 -10.39 -4.45
C THR A 43 23.19 -10.05 -5.91
N THR A 44 22.98 -11.04 -6.78
CA THR A 44 22.76 -10.85 -8.23
C THR A 44 21.35 -11.22 -8.67
N ASP A 45 20.85 -12.40 -8.26
CA ASP A 45 19.56 -12.93 -8.71
C ASP A 45 18.61 -13.10 -7.52
N LYS A 46 17.56 -12.28 -7.49
CA LYS A 46 16.51 -12.39 -6.47
C LYS A 46 15.68 -13.66 -6.69
N PRO A 47 15.29 -14.38 -5.63
CA PRO A 47 14.44 -15.55 -5.76
C PRO A 47 13.11 -15.17 -6.43
N LYS A 48 12.58 -16.10 -7.24
CA LYS A 48 11.33 -15.89 -7.93
C LYS A 48 10.18 -15.81 -6.91
N LEU A 49 9.31 -14.82 -7.07
CA LEU A 49 8.08 -14.71 -6.29
C LEU A 49 6.95 -15.43 -7.03
N GLU A 50 6.19 -16.22 -6.29
CA GLU A 50 5.07 -16.99 -6.83
C GLU A 50 3.75 -16.47 -6.28
N SER A 51 2.67 -16.62 -7.05
CA SER A 51 1.38 -16.02 -6.70
C SER A 51 0.83 -16.47 -5.36
N PHE A 52 1.06 -17.73 -4.97
CA PHE A 52 0.60 -18.26 -3.68
C PHE A 52 1.49 -17.83 -2.51
N SER A 53 2.78 -17.62 -2.73
CA SER A 53 3.73 -17.20 -1.68
C SER A 53 3.78 -15.69 -1.50
N PHE A 54 3.25 -14.93 -2.45
CA PHE A 54 3.22 -13.47 -2.45
C PHE A 54 2.64 -12.88 -1.15
N VAL A 55 1.43 -13.27 -0.74
CA VAL A 55 0.79 -12.68 0.46
C VAL A 55 1.53 -13.07 1.74
N PRO A 56 1.85 -14.36 1.99
CA PRO A 56 2.63 -14.74 3.16
C PRO A 56 3.97 -14.02 3.25
N ILE A 57 4.72 -13.93 2.15
CA ILE A 57 6.01 -13.22 2.09
C ILE A 57 5.81 -11.73 2.38
N LEU A 58 4.78 -11.12 1.80
CA LEU A 58 4.50 -9.70 2.00
C LEU A 58 4.14 -9.41 3.47
N ILE A 59 3.28 -10.22 4.11
CA ILE A 59 2.94 -10.08 5.54
C ILE A 59 4.17 -10.30 6.42
N ALA A 60 4.93 -11.37 6.18
CA ALA A 60 6.14 -11.66 6.94
C ALA A 60 7.19 -10.55 6.80
N SER A 61 7.37 -9.99 5.60
CA SER A 61 8.30 -8.89 5.35
C SER A 61 7.88 -7.59 6.04
N ASP A 62 6.58 -7.29 6.13
CA ASP A 62 6.08 -6.14 6.91
C ASP A 62 6.28 -6.36 8.41
N PHE A 63 6.03 -7.57 8.91
CA PHE A 63 6.29 -7.93 10.31
C PHE A 63 7.77 -7.79 10.67
N LEU A 64 8.66 -8.38 9.86
CA LEU A 64 10.11 -8.37 10.05
C LEU A 64 10.77 -7.02 9.68
N LYS A 65 9.97 -6.06 9.22
CA LYS A 65 10.40 -4.70 8.83
C LYS A 65 11.46 -4.71 7.73
N MET A 66 11.25 -5.56 6.72
CA MET A 66 12.11 -5.75 5.55
C MET A 66 11.65 -4.90 4.35
N GLU A 67 11.93 -3.59 4.40
CA GLU A 67 11.48 -2.61 3.38
C GLU A 67 11.82 -3.01 1.94
N GLU A 68 13.01 -3.54 1.69
CA GLU A 68 13.44 -3.95 0.33
C GLU A 68 12.60 -5.11 -0.22
N VAL A 69 12.18 -6.04 0.64
CA VAL A 69 11.29 -7.15 0.25
C VAL A 69 9.89 -6.64 -0.02
N ILE A 70 9.38 -5.74 0.82
CA ILE A 70 8.08 -5.09 0.60
C ILE A 70 8.07 -4.41 -0.77
N GLN A 71 9.10 -3.63 -1.10
CA GLN A 71 9.22 -2.96 -2.40
C GLN A 71 9.28 -3.96 -3.57
N PHE A 72 10.00 -5.07 -3.41
CA PHE A 72 10.04 -6.13 -4.41
C PHE A 72 8.66 -6.76 -4.64
N CYS A 73 7.91 -7.04 -3.56
CA CYS A 73 6.54 -7.53 -3.63
C CYS A 73 5.59 -6.52 -4.30
N MET A 74 5.76 -5.22 -4.04
CA MET A 74 4.96 -4.17 -4.68
C MET A 74 5.22 -4.10 -6.19
N GLU A 75 6.48 -4.20 -6.64
CA GLU A 75 6.81 -4.26 -8.06
C GLU A 75 6.24 -5.52 -8.72
N TYR A 76 6.28 -6.65 -8.03
CA TYR A 76 5.68 -7.90 -8.52
C TYR A 76 4.18 -7.76 -8.79
N VAL A 77 3.41 -7.16 -7.88
CA VAL A 77 1.97 -6.89 -8.06
C VAL A 77 1.71 -5.91 -9.19
N ARG A 78 2.55 -4.88 -9.30
CA ARG A 78 2.45 -3.88 -10.37
C ARG A 78 2.63 -4.52 -11.75
N LEU A 79 3.54 -5.47 -11.89
CA LEU A 79 3.78 -6.22 -13.12
C LEU A 79 2.77 -7.35 -13.35
N ASN A 80 2.24 -7.95 -12.28
CA ASN A 80 1.34 -9.11 -12.32
C ASN A 80 0.07 -8.86 -11.52
N PRO A 81 -0.79 -7.91 -11.92
CA PRO A 81 -1.94 -7.52 -11.12
C PRO A 81 -2.99 -8.62 -10.94
N SER A 82 -3.01 -9.63 -11.81
CA SER A 82 -3.87 -10.81 -11.70
C SER A 82 -3.61 -11.62 -10.41
N VAL A 83 -2.45 -11.47 -9.77
CA VAL A 83 -2.18 -12.09 -8.46
C VAL A 83 -3.22 -11.69 -7.41
N LEU A 84 -3.78 -10.48 -7.53
CA LEU A 84 -4.74 -9.97 -6.56
C LEU A 84 -6.05 -10.75 -6.56
N SER A 85 -6.43 -11.33 -7.70
CA SER A 85 -7.67 -12.12 -7.83
C SER A 85 -7.56 -13.52 -7.23
N VAL A 86 -6.34 -14.05 -7.08
CA VAL A 86 -6.11 -15.43 -6.62
C VAL A 86 -5.66 -15.51 -5.15
N ALA A 87 -5.22 -14.40 -4.59
CA ALA A 87 -4.67 -14.35 -3.26
C ALA A 87 -5.72 -13.95 -2.21
N ASP A 88 -5.67 -14.57 -1.02
CA ASP A 88 -6.42 -14.08 0.13
C ASP A 88 -5.70 -12.87 0.73
N LEU A 89 -6.26 -11.68 0.51
CA LEU A 89 -5.68 -10.41 0.91
C LEU A 89 -6.38 -9.80 2.15
N SER A 90 -7.28 -10.56 2.78
CA SER A 90 -8.08 -10.12 3.92
C SER A 90 -7.23 -9.69 5.13
N LEU A 91 -6.06 -10.33 5.28
CA LEU A 91 -5.13 -10.12 6.39
C LEU A 91 -4.20 -8.91 6.20
N LEU A 92 -4.26 -8.22 5.05
CA LEU A 92 -3.39 -7.07 4.80
C LEU A 92 -3.79 -5.85 5.64
N SER A 93 -2.77 -5.25 6.27
CA SER A 93 -2.92 -4.03 7.04
C SER A 93 -3.25 -2.84 6.12
N GLU A 94 -3.89 -1.81 6.69
CA GLU A 94 -4.30 -0.63 5.92
C GLU A 94 -3.10 0.09 5.26
N SER A 95 -1.94 0.12 5.94
CA SER A 95 -0.72 0.71 5.40
C SER A 95 -0.21 -0.04 4.16
N MET A 96 -0.33 -1.37 4.12
CA MET A 96 0.05 -2.18 2.96
C MET A 96 -0.92 -1.95 1.79
N ILE A 97 -2.22 -1.89 2.06
CA ILE A 97 -3.23 -1.58 1.04
C ILE A 97 -2.99 -0.21 0.43
N ILE A 98 -2.66 0.80 1.25
CA ILE A 98 -2.30 2.14 0.77
C ILE A 98 -1.05 2.10 -0.13
N GLN A 99 -0.04 1.30 0.21
CA GLN A 99 1.15 1.15 -0.63
C GLN A 99 0.82 0.48 -1.97
N MET A 100 0.04 -0.60 -1.95
CA MET A 100 -0.47 -1.24 -3.17
C MET A 100 -1.30 -0.25 -4.01
N ALA A 101 -2.11 0.57 -3.34
CA ALA A 101 -2.88 1.65 -3.93
C ALA A 101 -2.03 2.81 -4.47
N ARG A 102 -0.71 2.82 -4.30
CA ARG A 102 0.20 3.71 -5.04
C ARG A 102 0.79 3.05 -6.26
N GLU A 103 1.14 1.78 -6.14
CA GLU A 103 1.94 1.07 -7.15
C GLU A 103 1.08 0.47 -8.28
N ILE A 104 -0.15 0.01 -7.98
CA ILE A 104 -1.05 -0.57 -8.99
C ILE A 104 -1.56 0.53 -9.94
N PRO A 105 -1.47 0.41 -11.27
CA PRO A 105 -2.03 1.42 -12.15
C PRO A 105 -3.57 1.51 -12.05
N SER A 106 -4.15 2.71 -11.98
CA SER A 106 -5.61 2.88 -11.84
C SER A 106 -6.40 2.19 -12.97
N LYS A 107 -5.84 2.14 -14.18
CA LYS A 107 -6.41 1.44 -15.33
C LYS A 107 -6.67 -0.05 -15.08
N VAL A 108 -5.85 -0.69 -14.26
CA VAL A 108 -5.97 -2.13 -13.93
C VAL A 108 -7.17 -2.34 -13.03
N LEU A 109 -7.38 -1.46 -12.05
CA LEU A 109 -8.48 -1.59 -11.10
C LEU A 109 -9.84 -1.27 -11.72
N LEU A 110 -9.89 -0.48 -12.80
CA LEU A 110 -11.13 -0.14 -13.50
C LEU A 110 -11.70 -1.30 -14.34
N ASP A 111 -10.97 -2.40 -14.48
CA ASP A 111 -11.55 -3.65 -14.96
C ASP A 111 -12.33 -4.33 -13.82
N VAL A 112 -13.45 -3.71 -13.44
CA VAL A 112 -14.21 -4.00 -12.20
C VAL A 112 -14.83 -5.41 -12.21
N SER A 113 -14.90 -6.06 -13.37
CA SER A 113 -15.59 -7.34 -13.53
C SER A 113 -14.95 -8.51 -12.76
N SER A 114 -13.68 -8.41 -12.39
CA SER A 114 -12.92 -9.48 -11.72
C SER A 114 -12.61 -9.23 -10.24
N PHE A 115 -13.04 -8.10 -9.67
CA PHE A 115 -12.57 -7.64 -8.36
C PHE A 115 -13.72 -7.38 -7.39
N GLU A 116 -14.10 -8.41 -6.63
CA GLU A 116 -15.15 -8.35 -5.61
C GLU A 116 -14.61 -8.72 -4.21
N GLY A 117 -15.14 -8.10 -3.17
CA GLY A 117 -14.82 -8.41 -1.77
C GLY A 117 -14.31 -7.23 -0.95
N SER A 118 -14.21 -7.43 0.37
CA SER A 118 -13.85 -6.39 1.35
C SER A 118 -12.47 -5.80 1.11
N PHE A 119 -11.50 -6.63 0.68
CA PHE A 119 -10.17 -6.17 0.28
C PHE A 119 -10.24 -5.16 -0.87
N PHE A 120 -10.92 -5.51 -1.97
CA PHE A 120 -11.00 -4.63 -3.12
C PHE A 120 -11.72 -3.33 -2.79
N THR A 121 -12.79 -3.37 -2.00
CA THR A 121 -13.44 -2.15 -1.49
C THR A 121 -12.45 -1.23 -0.75
N ARG A 122 -11.60 -1.79 0.11
CA ARG A 122 -10.53 -1.03 0.80
C ARG A 122 -9.48 -0.51 -0.19
N LEU A 123 -9.04 -1.34 -1.12
CA LEU A 123 -8.04 -0.97 -2.13
C LEU A 123 -8.55 0.14 -3.07
N PHE A 124 -9.79 0.06 -3.55
CA PHE A 124 -10.42 1.08 -4.38
C PHE A 124 -10.53 2.41 -3.63
N LYS A 125 -10.99 2.37 -2.38
CA LYS A 125 -11.03 3.55 -1.52
C LYS A 125 -9.62 4.16 -1.36
N ALA A 126 -8.63 3.35 -1.00
CA ALA A 126 -7.25 3.80 -0.86
C ALA A 126 -6.68 4.37 -2.18
N LYS A 127 -7.03 3.78 -3.33
CA LYS A 127 -6.59 4.27 -4.66
C LYS A 127 -7.14 5.66 -4.94
N VAL A 128 -8.43 5.86 -4.66
CA VAL A 128 -9.09 7.16 -4.81
C VAL A 128 -8.40 8.17 -3.89
N GLU A 129 -8.27 7.87 -2.60
CA GLU A 129 -7.62 8.76 -1.64
C GLU A 129 -6.20 9.14 -2.06
N VAL A 130 -5.37 8.17 -2.45
CA VAL A 130 -4.00 8.41 -2.92
C VAL A 130 -3.99 9.30 -4.15
N THR A 131 -4.83 8.99 -5.15
CA THR A 131 -4.87 9.75 -6.42
C THR A 131 -5.21 11.21 -6.17
N PHE A 132 -6.22 11.49 -5.33
CA PHE A 132 -6.63 12.86 -5.02
C PHE A 132 -5.71 13.57 -4.00
N CYS A 133 -4.98 12.82 -3.16
CA CYS A 133 -3.94 13.39 -2.28
C CYS A 133 -2.70 13.83 -3.06
N ASP A 134 -2.26 13.04 -4.03
CA ASP A 134 -1.05 13.34 -4.80
C ASP A 134 -1.22 14.53 -5.74
N GLU A 135 -2.44 14.82 -6.21
CA GLU A 135 -2.72 16.00 -7.04
C GLU A 135 -2.48 17.32 -6.30
N SER A 136 -2.68 17.36 -4.98
CA SER A 136 -2.40 18.53 -4.15
C SER A 136 -0.88 18.75 -3.93
N ALA A 137 -0.04 17.76 -4.23
CA ALA A 137 1.41 17.78 -4.00
C ALA A 137 2.26 18.06 -5.25
N LYS A 138 1.65 18.24 -6.43
CA LYS A 138 2.35 18.48 -7.72
C LYS A 138 3.19 19.78 -7.80
N GLY A 139 3.35 20.52 -6.70
CA GLY A 139 4.28 21.64 -6.58
C GLY A 139 5.70 21.26 -6.11
N ASN A 140 5.89 20.16 -5.38
CA ASN A 140 7.18 19.89 -4.71
C ASN A 140 7.64 18.44 -4.95
N LYS A 141 8.78 18.27 -5.62
CA LYS A 141 9.49 16.98 -5.78
C LYS A 141 9.73 16.33 -4.41
N TRP A 142 8.86 15.40 -3.98
CA TRP A 142 9.00 14.75 -2.67
C TRP A 142 9.76 13.42 -2.80
N LYS A 143 10.85 13.30 -2.04
CA LYS A 143 11.67 12.10 -1.90
C LYS A 143 10.90 10.99 -1.16
N ARG A 144 11.03 9.76 -1.67
CA ARG A 144 10.58 8.48 -1.08
C ARG A 144 11.11 8.37 0.36
N SER A 145 10.32 8.73 1.38
CA SER A 145 10.68 8.54 2.79
C SER A 145 9.43 8.53 3.68
N ASN A 146 9.23 7.38 4.35
CA ASN A 146 8.42 7.10 5.53
C ASN A 146 6.97 7.63 5.55
N VAL A 147 6.05 6.72 5.26
CA VAL A 147 4.60 6.91 5.27
C VAL A 147 4.10 6.92 6.73
N THR A 148 4.24 8.05 7.40
CA THR A 148 3.48 8.41 8.62
C THR A 148 2.93 9.83 8.56
N LYS A 149 2.94 10.46 7.38
CA LYS A 149 2.23 11.73 7.20
C LYS A 149 0.73 11.48 7.24
N LYS A 150 0.16 11.78 8.42
CA LYS A 150 -1.26 11.97 8.73
C LYS A 150 -2.04 12.28 7.45
N PHE A 151 -2.79 11.29 6.93
CA PHE A 151 -3.66 11.46 5.76
C PHE A 151 -4.56 12.66 6.03
N GLN A 152 -4.33 13.75 5.31
CA GLN A 152 -5.20 14.90 5.40
C GLN A 152 -6.52 14.49 4.74
N LYS A 153 -7.60 14.40 5.52
CA LYS A 153 -8.92 13.95 5.05
C LYS A 153 -9.34 14.83 3.85
N ILE A 154 -9.33 14.26 2.65
CA ILE A 154 -9.77 14.94 1.43
C ILE A 154 -11.25 14.68 1.26
N ASN A 155 -12.04 15.75 1.26
CA ASN A 155 -13.45 15.66 0.90
C ASN A 155 -13.55 15.65 -0.63
N ILE A 156 -14.16 14.60 -1.17
CA ILE A 156 -14.41 14.47 -2.60
C ILE A 156 -15.84 14.91 -2.85
N SER A 157 -16.03 15.83 -3.80
CA SER A 157 -17.34 16.36 -4.16
C SER A 157 -17.54 16.30 -5.67
N CYS A 158 -18.78 16.16 -6.12
CA CYS A 158 -19.13 16.05 -7.52
C CYS A 158 -20.03 17.20 -7.97
N CYS A 159 -19.84 17.66 -9.21
CA CYS A 159 -20.74 18.61 -9.82
C CYS A 159 -22.02 17.89 -10.23
N LYS A 160 -23.17 18.29 -9.66
CA LYS A 160 -24.48 17.73 -10.02
C LYS A 160 -24.89 17.96 -11.48
N HIS A 161 -24.22 18.88 -12.19
CA HIS A 161 -24.56 19.22 -13.58
C HIS A 161 -23.70 18.51 -14.63
N CYS A 162 -22.38 18.38 -14.40
CA CYS A 162 -21.47 17.78 -15.38
C CYS A 162 -20.84 16.47 -14.90
N GLY A 163 -21.15 16.02 -13.69
CA GLY A 163 -20.58 14.82 -13.08
C GLY A 163 -19.09 14.94 -12.72
N LYS A 164 -18.45 16.09 -12.97
CA LYS A 164 -17.01 16.27 -12.71
C LYS A 164 -16.73 16.24 -11.21
N VAL A 165 -15.78 15.40 -10.81
CA VAL A 165 -15.37 15.20 -9.42
C VAL A 165 -14.21 16.13 -9.09
N PHE A 166 -14.19 16.70 -7.87
CA PHE A 166 -13.15 17.60 -7.38
C PHE A 166 -12.89 17.41 -5.89
N SER A 167 -11.63 17.59 -5.49
CA SER A 167 -11.19 17.56 -4.10
C SER A 167 -11.33 18.93 -3.44
N THR A 168 -12.06 19.02 -2.33
CA THR A 168 -12.05 20.21 -1.47
C THR A 168 -11.06 19.99 -0.34
N SER A 169 -9.87 20.58 -0.46
CA SER A 169 -9.00 20.78 0.71
C SER A 169 -9.67 21.81 1.63
N ASN A 170 -9.43 21.75 2.94
CA ASN A 170 -10.03 22.65 3.97
C ASN A 170 -9.82 24.17 3.75
N LYS A 171 -9.24 24.60 2.63
CA LYS A 171 -9.14 26.00 2.22
C LYS A 171 -9.58 26.12 0.76
N THR A 172 -10.58 26.97 0.53
CA THR A 172 -11.10 27.49 -0.76
C THR A 172 -12.02 26.56 -1.57
N VAL A 173 -13.32 26.62 -1.25
CA VAL A 173 -14.40 26.11 -2.12
C VAL A 173 -14.90 27.18 -3.11
N ASP A 174 -14.43 28.41 -3.00
CA ASP A 174 -15.08 29.58 -3.62
C ASP A 174 -14.79 29.78 -5.12
N ASN A 175 -13.87 29.03 -5.73
CA ASN A 175 -13.39 29.32 -7.10
C ASN A 175 -13.40 28.16 -8.10
N ILE A 176 -13.95 27.00 -7.77
CA ILE A 176 -14.19 25.97 -8.78
C ILE A 176 -15.41 26.42 -9.58
N ARG A 177 -15.34 26.46 -10.92
CA ARG A 177 -16.48 26.79 -11.80
C ARG A 177 -16.75 25.66 -12.79
N CYS A 178 -17.98 25.19 -12.84
CA CYS A 178 -18.44 24.32 -13.91
C CYS A 178 -18.55 25.15 -15.21
N ARG A 179 -18.25 24.56 -16.38
CA ARG A 179 -18.35 25.23 -17.70
C ARG A 179 -19.74 25.81 -18.00
N THR A 180 -20.78 25.44 -17.24
CA THR A 180 -22.14 25.99 -17.32
C THR A 180 -22.37 27.28 -16.52
N ASN A 181 -21.32 27.89 -15.95
CA ASN A 181 -21.37 29.20 -15.28
C ASN A 181 -22.26 29.29 -14.00
N ALA A 182 -22.56 28.16 -13.35
CA ALA A 182 -23.27 28.13 -12.08
C ALA A 182 -22.30 28.07 -10.88
N ARG A 183 -22.55 28.89 -9.84
CA ARG A 183 -21.89 28.78 -8.52
C ARG A 183 -22.29 27.44 -7.88
N PHE A 184 -21.32 26.72 -7.32
CA PHE A 184 -21.56 25.46 -6.65
C PHE A 184 -22.30 25.66 -5.31
N SER A 185 -23.26 24.80 -5.03
CA SER A 185 -23.75 24.53 -3.68
C SER A 185 -23.11 23.24 -3.20
N VAL A 186 -22.25 23.32 -2.19
CA VAL A 186 -21.67 22.15 -1.53
C VAL A 186 -22.79 21.50 -0.73
N VAL A 187 -23.19 20.28 -1.10
CA VAL A 187 -24.06 19.46 -0.26
C VAL A 187 -23.15 18.55 0.55
N GLY A 188 -22.97 18.86 1.82
CA GLY A 188 -22.34 17.97 2.79
C GLY A 188 -23.35 16.89 3.19
N HIS A 189 -22.94 15.63 3.06
CA HIS A 189 -23.57 14.49 3.73
C HIS A 189 -22.59 13.95 4.77
#